data_AF-A0A067BKI9-F1
#
_entry.id   AF-A0A067BKI9-F1
#
_cell.length_a   1.000
_cell.length_b   1.000
_cell.length_c   1.000
_cell.angle_alpha   90.00
_cell.angle_beta   90.00
_cell.angle_gamma   90.00
#
_symmetry.space_group_name_H-M   'P 1'
#
loop_
_entity.id
_entity.type
_entity.pdbx_description
1 polymer ?
#
loop_
_entity_poly.entity_id
_entity_poly.type
_entity_poly.pdbx_seq_one_letter_code
_entity_poly.pdbx_strand_id
1 'polypeptide(L)'
;MEWLEIAKDLNAGTVGGVAGIVAGHPLDTIKVRLQTQCHTSSHGISSSIRAIAASEGFRGFYKGMLSPILSNAPINAVVFAVYGQ
;
A
#
# COMPACT_ATOMS: atom_id res chain seq x y z
N MET A 1 22.40 25.71 -0.09
CA MET A 1 22.29 24.82 -1.26
C MET A 1 21.98 23.39 -0.83
N GLU A 2 22.59 22.86 0.24
CA GLU A 2 22.30 21.49 0.73
C GLU A 2 20.86 21.23 1.19
N TRP A 3 20.20 22.18 1.86
CA TRP A 3 18.81 22.03 2.30
C TRP A 3 17.81 21.84 1.16
N LEU A 4 18.13 22.36 -0.03
CA LEU A 4 17.26 22.22 -1.21
C LEU A 4 17.37 20.83 -1.83
N GLU A 5 18.55 20.22 -1.78
CA GLU A 5 18.82 18.86 -2.24
C GLU A 5 18.13 17.84 -1.31
N ILE A 6 18.28 18.01 0.01
CA ILE A 6 17.59 17.18 1.02
C ILE A 6 16.06 17.26 0.83
N ALA A 7 15.52 18.46 0.59
CA ALA A 7 14.09 18.62 0.36
C ALA A 7 13.63 17.95 -0.95
N LYS A 8 14.45 17.97 -2.01
CA LYS A 8 14.14 17.28 -3.27
C LYS A 8 14.16 15.76 -3.09
N ASP A 9 15.18 15.22 -2.43
CA ASP A 9 15.31 13.78 -2.19
C ASP A 9 14.17 13.26 -1.31
N LEU A 10 13.79 14.02 -0.28
CA LEU A 10 12.66 13.68 0.58
C LEU A 10 11.33 13.65 -0.21
N ASN A 11 11.10 14.64 -1.07
CA ASN A 11 9.91 14.69 -1.91
C ASN A 11 9.89 13.56 -2.95
N ALA A 12 11.00 13.31 -3.62
CA ALA A 12 11.13 12.23 -4.60
C ALA A 12 10.91 10.86 -3.94
N GLY A 13 11.52 10.62 -2.77
CA GLY A 13 11.33 9.40 -1.99
C GLY A 13 9.89 9.23 -1.49
N THR A 14 9.25 10.31 -1.05
CA THR A 14 7.85 10.25 -0.60
C THR A 14 6.89 9.94 -1.75
N VAL A 15 7.05 10.61 -2.90
CA VAL A 15 6.21 10.37 -4.08
C VAL A 15 6.42 8.96 -4.63
N GLY A 16 7.68 8.49 -4.71
CA GLY A 16 8.00 7.13 -5.11
C GLY A 16 7.42 6.08 -4.16
N GLY A 17 7.52 6.31 -2.85
CA GLY A 17 6.95 5.44 -1.83
C GLY A 17 5.43 5.34 -1.90
N VAL A 18 4.74 6.48 -2.04
CA VAL A 18 3.27 6.50 -2.21
C VAL A 18 2.86 5.79 -3.51
N ALA A 19 3.57 6.03 -4.61
CA ALA A 19 3.29 5.35 -5.88
C ALA A 19 3.46 3.81 -5.76
N GLY A 20 4.49 3.35 -5.04
CA GLY A 20 4.70 1.94 -4.75
C GLY A 20 3.56 1.33 -3.93
N ILE A 21 3.10 2.03 -2.89
CA ILE A 21 1.96 1.61 -2.08
C ILE A 21 0.70 1.54 -2.95
N VAL A 22 0.40 2.57 -3.74
CA VAL A 22 -0.79 2.58 -4.61
C VAL A 22 -0.77 1.44 -5.63
N ALA A 23 0.39 1.12 -6.21
CA ALA A 23 0.53 0.01 -7.15
C ALA A 23 0.43 -1.36 -6.47
N GLY A 24 0.95 -1.52 -5.25
CA GLY A 24 0.98 -2.79 -4.51
C GLY A 24 -0.29 -3.09 -3.70
N HIS A 25 -1.00 -2.06 -3.24
CA HIS A 25 -2.19 -2.18 -2.39
C HIS A 25 -3.31 -3.08 -2.94
N PRO A 26 -3.63 -3.09 -4.26
CA PRO A 26 -4.62 -4.03 -4.79
C PRO A 26 -4.19 -5.51 -4.60
N LEU A 27 -2.89 -5.82 -4.74
CA LEU A 27 -2.37 -7.17 -4.52
C LEU A 27 -2.42 -7.56 -3.04
N ASP A 28 -2.10 -6.64 -2.14
CA ASP A 28 -2.22 -6.86 -0.70
C ASP A 28 -3.67 -7.08 -0.28
N THR A 29 -4.61 -6.30 -0.82
CA THR A 29 -6.05 -6.46 -0.57
C THR A 29 -6.55 -7.83 -1.02
N ILE A 30 -6.15 -8.28 -2.21
CA ILE A 30 -6.49 -9.61 -2.73
C ILE A 30 -5.91 -10.70 -1.82
N LYS A 31 -4.64 -10.56 -1.40
CA LYS A 31 -3.95 -11.52 -0.52
C LYS A 31 -4.62 -11.63 0.85
N VAL A 32 -4.92 -10.51 1.50
CA VAL A 32 -5.60 -10.50 2.81
C VAL A 32 -6.99 -11.12 2.70
N ARG A 33 -7.75 -10.81 1.62
CA ARG A 33 -9.09 -11.36 1.40
C ARG A 33 -9.05 -12.86 1.13
N LEU A 34 -8.05 -13.36 0.40
CA LEU A 34 -7.78 -14.80 0.24
C LEU A 34 -7.44 -15.47 1.58
N GLN A 35 -6.60 -14.85 2.41
CA GLN A 35 -6.21 -15.37 3.71
C GLN A 35 -7.35 -15.32 4.75
N THR A 36 -8.28 -14.38 4.65
CA THR A 36 -9.48 -14.32 5.49
C THR A 36 -10.61 -15.22 4.97
N GLN A 37 -10.61 -15.58 3.68
CA GLN A 37 -11.57 -16.50 3.06
C GLN A 37 -11.29 -18.00 3.35
N CYS A 38 -10.40 -18.31 4.30
CA CYS A 38 -9.95 -19.67 4.65
C CYS A 38 -11.02 -20.71 5.02
N HIS A 39 -12.33 -20.41 5.00
CA HIS A 39 -13.34 -21.39 5.43
C HIS A 39 -14.63 -21.51 4.61
N THR A 40 -14.91 -20.69 3.59
CA THR A 40 -16.27 -20.70 2.98
C THR A 40 -16.34 -20.75 1.46
N SER A 41 -15.24 -20.55 0.73
CA SER A 41 -15.32 -20.44 -0.74
C SER A 41 -13.96 -20.68 -1.39
N SER A 42 -13.73 -21.93 -1.80
CA SER A 42 -12.55 -22.40 -2.54
C SER A 42 -12.50 -21.87 -3.98
N HIS A 43 -12.55 -20.56 -4.17
CA HIS A 43 -12.41 -19.94 -5.47
C HIS A 43 -11.16 -19.06 -5.46
N GLY A 44 -10.15 -19.43 -6.26
CA GLY A 44 -8.83 -18.80 -6.24
C GLY A 44 -8.82 -17.30 -6.58
N ILE A 45 -7.61 -16.75 -6.77
CA ILE A 45 -7.33 -15.32 -6.99
C ILE A 45 -8.32 -14.62 -7.94
N SER A 46 -8.66 -15.27 -9.05
CA SER A 46 -9.57 -14.72 -10.07
C SER A 46 -11.01 -14.54 -9.60
N SER A 47 -11.48 -15.34 -8.64
CA SER A 47 -12.81 -15.22 -8.07
C SER A 47 -12.88 -14.13 -7.02
N SER A 48 -11.86 -14.01 -6.16
CA SER A 48 -11.77 -12.90 -5.21
C SER A 48 -11.72 -11.55 -5.94
N ILE A 49 -10.96 -11.44 -7.03
CA ILE A 49 -10.95 -10.24 -7.89
C ILE A 49 -12.35 -9.95 -8.45
N ARG A 50 -13.02 -10.96 -9.00
CA ARG A 50 -14.36 -10.81 -9.60
C ARG A 50 -15.42 -10.45 -8.55
N ALA A 51 -15.32 -11.01 -7.35
CA ALA A 51 -16.18 -10.70 -6.22
C ALA A 51 -16.00 -9.25 -5.76
N ILE A 52 -14.75 -8.78 -5.60
CA ILE A 52 -14.47 -7.38 -5.24
C ILE A 52 -14.99 -6.43 -6.33
N ALA A 53 -14.71 -6.73 -7.60
CA ALA A 53 -15.16 -5.92 -8.72
C ALA A 53 -16.69 -5.86 -8.82
N ALA A 54 -17.39 -6.96 -8.56
CA ALA A 54 -18.85 -7.02 -8.59
C ALA A 54 -19.53 -6.38 -7.37
N SER A 55 -18.92 -6.47 -6.17
CA SER A 55 -19.53 -5.97 -4.94
C SER A 55 -19.21 -4.51 -4.64
N GLU A 56 -17.96 -4.10 -4.87
CA GLU A 56 -17.43 -2.79 -4.43
C GLU A 56 -16.81 -1.98 -5.59
N GLY A 57 -16.73 -2.55 -6.79
CA GLY A 57 -16.11 -1.93 -7.95
C GLY A 57 -14.61 -1.68 -7.78
N PHE A 58 -14.04 -0.82 -8.63
CA PHE A 58 -12.61 -0.51 -8.62
C PHE A 58 -12.15 0.15 -7.31
N ARG A 59 -13.05 0.85 -6.59
CA ARG A 59 -12.77 1.45 -5.29
C ARG A 59 -12.62 0.43 -4.16
N GLY A 60 -13.19 -0.77 -4.30
CA GLY A 60 -13.05 -1.85 -3.32
C GLY A 60 -11.60 -2.31 -3.13
N PHE A 61 -10.77 -2.22 -4.18
CA PHE A 61 -9.35 -2.59 -4.13
C PHE A 61 -8.46 -1.57 -3.39
N TYR A 62 -8.97 -0.36 -3.16
CA TYR A 62 -8.25 0.71 -2.47
C TYR A 62 -8.85 1.01 -1.08
N LYS A 63 -9.86 0.24 -0.67
CA LYS A 63 -10.54 0.42 0.60
C LYS A 63 -9.63 -0.06 1.74
N GLY A 64 -9.13 0.89 2.53
CA GLY A 64 -8.17 0.63 3.61
C GLY A 64 -6.75 1.13 3.35
N MET A 65 -6.48 1.70 2.15
CA MET A 65 -5.16 2.22 1.75
C MET A 65 -4.63 3.35 2.64
N LEU A 66 -5.51 4.05 3.35
CA LEU A 66 -5.12 5.08 4.32
C LEU A 66 -4.24 4.53 5.46
N SER A 67 -4.51 3.30 5.93
CA SER A 67 -3.74 2.69 7.03
C SER A 67 -2.25 2.47 6.69
N PRO A 68 -1.90 1.80 5.57
CA PRO A 68 -0.50 1.66 5.17
C PRO A 68 0.16 2.98 4.78
N ILE A 69 -0.56 3.91 4.13
CA ILE A 69 -0.01 5.25 3.82
C ILE A 69 0.38 5.99 5.11
N LEU A 70 -0.51 5.99 6.12
CA LEU A 70 -0.26 6.64 7.40
C LEU A 70 0.82 5.93 8.22
N SER A 71 0.87 4.60 8.13
CA SER A 71 1.89 3.77 8.81
C SER A 71 3.28 3.91 8.20
N ASN A 72 3.38 4.23 6.91
CA ASN A 72 4.67 4.38 6.24
C ASN A 72 5.42 5.66 6.66
N ALA A 73 4.70 6.70 7.08
CA ALA A 73 5.29 7.95 7.55
C ALA A 73 6.19 7.78 8.80
N PRO A 74 5.74 7.16 9.91
CA PRO A 74 6.61 6.92 11.07
C PRO A 74 7.70 5.88 10.78
N ILE A 75 7.43 4.87 9.94
CA ILE A 75 8.47 3.89 9.55
C ILE A 75 9.62 4.59 8.83
N ASN A 76 9.31 5.43 7.82
CA ASN A 76 10.33 6.21 7.13
C ASN A 76 11.05 7.18 8.08
N ALA A 77 10.34 7.82 9.02
CA ALA A 77 10.97 8.69 10.01
C ALA A 77 12.00 7.94 10.87
N VAL A 78 11.69 6.71 11.31
CA VAL A 78 12.62 5.86 12.07
C VAL A 78 13.80 5.43 11.20
N VAL A 79 13.56 5.02 9.95
CA VAL A 79 14.63 4.65 9.01
C VAL A 79 15.58 5.83 8.77
N PHE A 80 15.06 7.02 8.50
CA PHE A 80 15.89 8.23 8.36
C PHE A 80 16.60 8.61 9.66
N ALA A 81 16.00 8.39 10.83
CA ALA A 81 16.67 8.64 12.11
C ALA A 81 17.84 7.66 12.38
N VAL A 82 17.74 6.41 11.93
CA VAL A 82 18.74 5.36 12.15
C VAL A 82 19.82 5.36 11.05
N TYR A 83 19.44 5.55 9.78
CA TYR A 83 20.34 5.54 8.63
C TYR A 83 20.85 6.94 8.23
N GLY A 84 20.26 8.01 8.76
CA GLY A 84 20.73 9.39 8.55
C GLY A 84 21.89 9.81 9.47
N GLN A 85 22.57 8.84 10.09
CA GLN A 85 23.86 8.99 10.77
C GLN A 85 24.98 8.54 9.83
#